data_AF-A0AAW0NAV0-F1
#
_entry.id   AF-A0AAW0NAV0-F1
#
_cell.length_a   1.000
_cell.length_b   1.000
_cell.length_c   1.000
_cell.angle_alpha   90.00
_cell.angle_beta   90.00
_cell.angle_gamma   90.00
#
_symmetry.space_group_name_H-M   'P 1'
#
loop_
_entity.id
_entity.type
_entity.pdbx_description
1 polymer ?
#
loop_
_entity_poly.entity_id
_entity_poly.type
_entity_poly.pdbx_seq_one_letter_code
_entity_poly.pdbx_strand_id
1 'polypeptide(L)'
;MWNRAGTSMLFRSVVRAGVSIDFVHIRTCHNHCIASKKWTKPDGYDTGIKVFNSLTKQKEPLILAKEKIATWYSCGPTVYDHAHLGHACSYVRFDILQRILTRLFGITVIHAMVITDIDDKIIKRSWEENISPTY
;
A
#
# COMPACT_ATOMS: atom_id res chain seq x y z
N MET A 1 3.58 -24.75 -18.30
CA MET A 1 2.57 -24.17 -19.21
C MET A 1 1.69 -23.26 -18.38
N TRP A 2 1.91 -21.95 -18.50
CA TRP A 2 1.28 -20.90 -17.68
C TRP A 2 -0.19 -20.75 -18.03
N ASN A 3 -1.08 -20.69 -17.03
CA ASN A 3 -2.36 -20.02 -17.21
C ASN A 3 -2.77 -19.23 -15.96
N ARG A 4 -3.32 -18.04 -16.24
CA ARG A 4 -3.53 -16.88 -15.36
C ARG A 4 -4.46 -17.13 -14.18
N ALA A 5 -4.12 -16.56 -13.03
CA ALA A 5 -5.08 -15.90 -12.14
C ALA A 5 -4.33 -14.90 -11.24
N GLY A 6 -4.30 -13.63 -11.67
CA GLY A 6 -3.86 -12.54 -10.80
C GLY A 6 -4.92 -12.30 -9.73
N THR A 7 -4.57 -12.56 -8.47
CA THR A 7 -5.29 -12.06 -7.31
C THR A 7 -4.44 -10.97 -6.67
N SER A 8 -4.80 -9.72 -6.94
CA SER A 8 -4.32 -8.59 -6.17
C SER A 8 -4.94 -8.68 -4.77
N MET A 9 -4.09 -8.92 -3.79
CA MET A 9 -4.41 -8.89 -2.36
C MET A 9 -4.80 -7.45 -1.98
N LEU A 10 -6.09 -7.12 -2.08
CA LEU A 10 -6.64 -5.90 -1.50
C LEU A 10 -6.78 -6.12 0.01
N PHE A 11 -5.75 -5.72 0.78
CA PHE A 11 -5.85 -5.74 2.23
C PHE A 11 -6.76 -4.62 2.73
N ARG A 12 -7.78 -5.09 3.43
CA ARG A 12 -8.89 -4.39 4.06
C ARG A 12 -8.35 -3.56 5.22
N SER A 13 -8.60 -2.24 5.19
CA SER A 13 -8.34 -1.35 6.33
C SER A 13 -9.16 -1.82 7.53
N VAL A 14 -8.50 -2.07 8.66
CA VAL A 14 -9.16 -2.27 9.96
C VAL A 14 -9.72 -0.91 10.39
N VAL A 15 -10.99 -0.68 10.08
CA VAL A 15 -11.80 0.37 10.68
C VAL A 15 -12.54 -0.25 11.85
N ARG A 16 -12.10 0.04 13.08
CA ARG A 16 -12.87 -0.26 14.29
C ARG A 16 -13.34 1.06 14.89
N ALA A 17 -14.64 1.31 14.75
CA ALA A 17 -15.57 1.96 15.68
C ALA A 17 -16.60 2.83 14.92
N GLY A 18 -17.77 2.22 14.68
CA GLY A 18 -19.08 2.88 14.71
C GLY A 18 -19.37 4.01 13.74
N VAL A 19 -19.78 3.70 12.51
CA VAL A 19 -20.85 4.40 11.77
C VAL A 19 -21.53 3.38 10.83
N SER A 20 -22.86 3.39 10.78
CA SER A 20 -23.74 2.47 10.03
C SER A 20 -23.27 2.08 8.63
N ILE A 21 -23.33 0.79 8.33
CA ILE A 21 -23.22 0.24 6.98
C ILE A 21 -24.64 0.07 6.44
N ASP A 22 -25.05 0.94 5.51
CA ASP A 22 -26.21 0.66 4.68
C ASP A 22 -25.87 -0.49 3.73
N PHE A 23 -26.62 -1.57 3.88
CA PHE A 23 -26.47 -2.82 3.13
C PHE A 23 -27.01 -2.63 1.72
N VAL A 24 -26.13 -2.33 0.74
CA VAL A 24 -26.53 -2.38 -0.68
C VAL A 24 -26.58 -3.84 -1.11
N HIS A 25 -27.81 -4.33 -1.29
CA HIS A 25 -28.12 -5.65 -1.83
C HIS A 25 -27.65 -5.76 -3.29
N ILE A 26 -26.48 -6.36 -3.52
CA ILE A 26 -25.99 -6.67 -4.87
C ILE A 26 -26.61 -8.01 -5.30
N ARG A 27 -27.65 -7.93 -6.14
CA ARG A 27 -28.06 -9.07 -6.97
C ARG A 27 -26.96 -9.30 -8.02
N THR A 28 -26.47 -10.53 -8.08
CA THR A 28 -25.53 -11.03 -9.09
C THR A 28 -26.14 -10.95 -10.48
N CYS A 29 -25.64 -10.05 -11.33
CA CYS A 29 -25.83 -10.14 -12.78
C CYS A 29 -24.49 -10.54 -13.43
N HIS A 30 -24.53 -11.66 -14.15
CA HIS A 30 -23.52 -12.14 -15.06
C HIS A 30 -23.29 -11.12 -16.19
N ASN A 31 -22.27 -10.26 -16.03
CA ASN A 31 -21.50 -9.60 -17.07
C ASN A 31 -20.48 -8.71 -16.35
N HIS A 32 -19.30 -9.25 -16.08
CA HIS A 32 -18.30 -8.58 -15.25
C HIS A 32 -17.51 -7.52 -16.04
N CYS A 33 -18.20 -6.47 -16.45
CA CYS A 33 -17.56 -5.20 -16.77
C CYS A 33 -17.02 -4.63 -15.47
N ILE A 34 -15.69 -4.61 -15.31
CA ILE A 34 -15.01 -3.94 -14.21
C ILE A 34 -15.33 -2.45 -14.35
N ALA A 35 -16.35 -1.96 -13.63
CA ALA A 35 -16.62 -0.54 -13.54
C ALA A 35 -15.34 0.17 -13.06
N SER A 36 -14.83 1.10 -13.85
CA SER A 36 -13.62 1.84 -13.52
C SER A 36 -13.82 2.56 -12.18
N LYS A 37 -12.93 2.30 -11.21
CA LYS A 37 -12.96 3.01 -9.92
C LYS A 37 -12.75 4.50 -10.18
N LYS A 38 -13.81 5.29 -10.01
CA LYS A 38 -13.77 6.75 -10.05
C LYS A 38 -13.18 7.27 -8.74
N TRP A 39 -12.14 8.08 -8.82
CA TRP A 39 -11.60 8.76 -7.64
C TRP A 39 -12.55 9.89 -7.20
N THR A 40 -12.73 10.00 -5.89
CA THR A 40 -13.50 11.06 -5.23
C THR A 40 -12.61 11.70 -4.18
N LYS A 41 -12.56 13.04 -4.14
CA LYS A 41 -11.79 13.77 -3.12
C LYS A 41 -12.30 13.37 -1.74
N PRO A 42 -11.43 12.87 -0.84
CA PRO A 42 -11.83 12.56 0.53
C PRO A 42 -11.99 13.84 1.36
N ASP A 43 -12.82 13.76 2.40
CA ASP A 43 -12.97 14.82 3.38
C ASP A 43 -11.77 14.85 4.34
N GLY A 44 -11.39 16.05 4.80
CA GLY A 44 -10.29 16.23 5.75
C GLY A 44 -9.54 17.55 5.58
N TYR A 45 -8.30 17.59 6.07
CA TYR A 45 -7.45 18.77 6.09
C TYR A 45 -6.60 18.86 4.82
N ASP A 46 -6.75 19.94 4.07
CA ASP A 46 -5.94 20.20 2.88
C ASP A 46 -4.56 20.72 3.28
N THR A 47 -3.51 20.05 2.80
CA THR A 47 -2.12 20.41 3.09
C THR A 47 -1.54 21.41 2.09
N GLY A 48 -2.24 21.71 0.99
CA GLY A 48 -1.70 22.50 -0.12
C GLY A 48 -0.65 21.76 -0.98
N ILE A 49 -0.28 20.54 -0.60
CA ILE A 49 0.64 19.68 -1.33
C ILE A 49 -0.15 18.85 -2.34
N LYS A 50 0.41 18.65 -3.54
CA LYS A 50 -0.17 17.74 -4.55
C LYS A 50 0.72 16.52 -4.74
N VAL A 51 0.10 15.33 -4.72
CA VAL A 51 0.75 14.03 -4.93
C VAL A 51 0.26 13.40 -6.22
N PHE A 52 1.11 12.61 -6.88
CA PHE A 52 0.71 11.89 -8.09
C PHE A 52 -0.08 10.64 -7.72
N ASN A 53 -1.33 10.54 -8.20
CA ASN A 53 -2.17 9.37 -7.99
C ASN A 53 -2.08 8.43 -9.21
N SER A 54 -1.60 7.20 -8.98
CA SER A 54 -1.48 6.20 -10.06
C SER A 54 -2.83 5.72 -10.61
N LEU A 55 -3.93 5.82 -9.85
CA LEU A 55 -5.27 5.43 -10.30
C LEU A 55 -5.80 6.39 -11.37
N THR A 56 -5.66 7.70 -11.15
CA THR A 56 -6.15 8.75 -12.06
C THR A 56 -5.07 9.26 -13.02
N LYS A 57 -3.80 8.92 -12.74
CA LYS A 57 -2.60 9.40 -13.45
C LYS A 57 -2.46 10.93 -13.44
N GLN A 58 -2.97 11.58 -12.39
CA GLN A 58 -2.97 13.03 -12.23
C GLN A 58 -2.41 13.44 -10.87
N LYS A 59 -2.05 14.71 -10.74
CA LYS A 59 -1.65 15.30 -9.46
C LYS A 59 -2.89 15.74 -8.69
N GLU A 60 -3.11 15.16 -7.53
CA GLU A 60 -4.27 15.39 -6.68
C GLU A 60 -3.84 15.96 -5.32
N PRO A 61 -4.71 16.72 -4.62
CA PRO A 61 -4.37 17.28 -3.32
C PRO A 61 -4.19 16.18 -2.27
N LEU A 62 -3.16 16.32 -1.43
CA LEU A 62 -2.95 15.46 -0.26
C LEU A 62 -3.84 15.95 0.88
N ILE A 63 -4.95 15.24 1.09
CA ILE A 63 -5.91 15.50 2.18
C ILE A 63 -5.63 14.55 3.35
N LEU A 64 -5.47 15.10 4.55
CA LEU A 64 -5.21 14.33 5.76
C LEU A 64 -6.50 14.06 6.52
N ALA A 65 -6.65 12.84 7.02
CA ALA A 65 -7.78 12.46 7.87
C ALA A 65 -7.73 13.13 9.27
N LYS A 66 -6.53 13.46 9.75
CA LYS A 66 -6.28 14.18 11.00
C LYS A 66 -5.33 15.34 10.76
N GLU A 67 -5.53 16.44 11.47
CA GLU A 67 -4.70 17.63 11.31
C GLU A 67 -3.22 17.30 11.55
N LYS A 68 -2.36 17.68 10.60
CA LYS A 68 -0.89 17.49 10.64
C LYS A 68 -0.42 16.04 10.86
N ILE A 69 -1.28 15.03 10.67
CA ILE A 69 -0.90 13.62 10.77
C ILE A 69 -1.17 12.92 9.45
N ALA A 70 -0.11 12.47 8.78
CA ALA A 70 -0.18 11.62 7.61
C ALA A 70 0.07 10.17 7.99
N THR A 71 -0.85 9.29 7.59
CA THR A 71 -0.68 7.83 7.67
C THR A 71 -0.44 7.31 6.27
N TRP A 72 0.61 6.51 6.09
CA TRP A 72 0.95 5.91 4.80
C TRP A 72 1.43 4.46 4.98
N TYR A 73 1.30 3.68 3.91
CA TYR A 73 1.68 2.27 3.89
C TYR A 73 2.58 2.00 2.70
N SER A 74 3.62 1.19 2.91
CA SER A 74 4.46 0.67 1.83
C SER A 74 4.66 -0.83 1.96
N CYS A 75 4.73 -1.53 0.83
CA CYS A 75 5.17 -2.92 0.79
C CYS A 75 6.67 -2.99 1.13
N GLY A 76 7.04 -3.82 2.09
CA GLY A 76 8.43 -4.16 2.38
C GLY A 76 8.95 -5.31 1.50
N PRO A 77 10.16 -5.82 1.79
CA PRO A 77 10.80 -6.86 0.98
C PRO A 77 10.25 -8.26 1.31
N THR A 78 10.39 -9.16 0.35
CA THR A 78 10.34 -10.61 0.59
C THR A 78 11.75 -11.07 0.99
N VAL A 79 11.92 -11.60 2.20
CA VAL A 79 13.24 -11.91 2.79
C VAL A 79 13.78 -13.29 2.36
N TYR A 80 13.97 -13.50 1.05
CA TYR A 80 14.55 -14.74 0.51
C TYR A 80 16.04 -14.62 0.15
N ASP A 81 16.57 -13.41 0.04
CA ASP A 81 17.96 -13.12 -0.37
C ASP A 81 18.40 -11.76 0.18
N HIS A 82 19.69 -11.45 0.08
CA HIS A 82 20.27 -10.19 0.50
C HIS A 82 19.66 -8.99 -0.23
N ALA A 83 19.54 -7.87 0.50
CA ALA A 83 19.04 -6.64 -0.07
C ALA A 83 20.00 -6.10 -1.14
N HIS A 84 19.48 -5.84 -2.34
CA HIS A 84 20.22 -5.23 -3.44
C HIS A 84 19.86 -3.74 -3.59
N LEU A 85 20.54 -3.04 -4.49
CA LEU A 85 20.40 -1.59 -4.67
C LEU A 85 18.96 -1.14 -5.00
N GLY A 86 18.16 -2.01 -5.61
CA GLY A 86 16.74 -1.75 -5.90
C GLY A 86 15.89 -1.56 -4.63
N HIS A 87 16.12 -2.39 -3.61
CA HIS A 87 15.48 -2.24 -2.31
C HIS A 87 15.93 -0.94 -1.63
N ALA A 88 17.25 -0.71 -1.59
CA ALA A 88 17.82 0.49 -0.97
C ALA A 88 17.28 1.78 -1.60
N CYS A 89 17.18 1.84 -2.93
CA CYS A 89 16.65 3.00 -3.63
C CYS A 89 15.20 3.32 -3.23
N SER A 90 14.36 2.28 -3.07
CA SER A 90 12.97 2.45 -2.65
C SER A 90 12.86 3.01 -1.24
N TYR A 91 13.65 2.47 -0.29
CA TYR A 91 13.64 2.94 1.09
C TYR A 91 14.17 4.36 1.24
N VAL A 92 15.24 4.71 0.52
CA VAL A 92 15.79 6.07 0.53
C VAL A 92 14.78 7.08 -0.02
N ARG A 93 14.02 6.74 -1.08
CA ARG A 93 12.96 7.62 -1.60
C ARG A 93 11.87 7.87 -0.56
N PHE A 94 11.42 6.83 0.16
CA PHE A 94 10.43 6.99 1.22
C PHE A 94 10.99 7.79 2.40
N ASP A 95 12.22 7.55 2.83
CA ASP A 95 12.87 8.35 3.89
C ASP A 95 12.96 9.83 3.51
N ILE A 96 13.36 10.14 2.27
CA ILE A 96 13.39 11.52 1.76
C ILE A 96 12.00 12.16 1.80
N LEU A 97 10.96 11.46 1.35
CA LEU A 97 9.58 11.97 1.39
C LEU A 97 9.13 12.23 2.84
N GLN A 98 9.44 11.33 3.76
CA GLN A 98 9.10 11.49 5.17
C GLN A 98 9.77 12.73 5.77
N ARG A 99 11.06 12.92 5.46
CA ARG A 99 11.83 14.09 5.91
C ARG A 99 11.28 15.39 5.33
N ILE A 100 10.90 15.40 4.06
CA ILE A 100 10.29 16.57 3.41
C ILE A 100 8.98 16.93 4.12
N LEU A 101 8.07 15.96 4.29
CA LEU A 101 6.77 16.19 4.95
C LEU A 101 6.92 16.66 6.40
N THR A 102 7.86 16.05 7.14
CA THR A 102 8.06 16.37 8.56
C THR A 102 8.77 17.71 8.75
N ARG A 103 9.87 17.95 8.02
CA ARG A 103 10.74 19.12 8.26
C ARG A 103 10.27 20.39 7.56
N LEU A 104 9.69 20.28 6.37
CA LEU A 104 9.27 21.45 5.59
C LEU A 104 7.80 21.81 5.81
N PHE A 105 6.95 20.81 6.02
CA PHE A 105 5.49 21.00 6.15
C PHE A 105 4.96 20.77 7.56
N GLY A 106 5.81 20.35 8.51
CA GLY A 106 5.40 20.12 9.90
C GLY A 106 4.37 18.99 10.06
N ILE A 107 4.31 18.06 9.10
CA ILE A 107 3.37 16.93 9.12
C ILE A 107 4.05 15.75 9.80
N THR A 108 3.44 15.25 10.87
CA THR A 108 3.86 14.00 11.51
C THR A 108 3.45 12.82 10.64
N VAL A 109 4.43 12.00 10.24
CA VAL A 109 4.19 10.85 9.35
C VAL A 109 4.25 9.55 10.15
N ILE A 110 3.18 8.77 10.11
CA ILE A 110 3.10 7.42 10.67
C ILE A 110 3.27 6.42 9.52
N HIS A 111 4.43 5.77 9.48
CA HIS A 111 4.80 4.76 8.48
C HIS A 111 4.57 3.33 8.96
N ALA A 112 3.76 2.58 8.22
CA ALA A 112 3.72 1.14 8.32
C ALA A 112 4.34 0.49 7.08
N MET A 113 5.27 -0.44 7.30
CA MET A 113 5.86 -1.27 6.26
C MET A 113 5.78 -2.73 6.69
N VAL A 114 5.17 -3.58 5.86
CA VAL A 114 5.05 -5.02 6.12
C VAL A 114 6.22 -5.75 5.47
N ILE A 115 6.83 -6.67 6.20
CA ILE A 115 7.87 -7.58 5.69
C ILE A 115 7.20 -8.90 5.35
N THR A 116 7.53 -9.47 4.19
CA THR A 116 7.03 -10.79 3.79
C THR A 116 8.05 -11.85 4.16
N ASP A 117 7.78 -12.58 5.23
CA ASP A 117 8.58 -13.68 5.78
C ASP A 117 8.09 -15.07 5.34
N ILE A 118 6.90 -15.14 4.72
CA ILE A 118 6.34 -16.37 4.14
C ILE A 118 5.95 -16.09 2.68
N ASP A 119 6.66 -16.73 1.75
CA ASP A 119 6.44 -16.63 0.30
C ASP A 119 6.99 -17.87 -0.40
N ASP A 120 6.44 -18.23 -1.56
CA ASP A 120 6.92 -19.37 -2.38
C ASP A 120 8.42 -19.26 -2.72
N LYS A 121 8.93 -18.03 -2.87
CA LYS A 121 10.35 -17.78 -3.14
C LYS A 121 11.24 -18.18 -1.97
N ILE A 122 10.78 -17.97 -0.73
CA ILE A 122 11.51 -18.33 0.48
C ILE A 122 11.56 -19.86 0.60
N ILE A 123 10.43 -20.53 0.38
CA ILE A 123 10.35 -21.99 0.41
C ILE A 123 11.29 -22.60 -0.65
N LYS A 124 11.24 -22.09 -1.88
CA LYS A 124 12.11 -22.57 -2.95
C LYS A 124 13.60 -22.40 -2.61
N ARG A 125 13.98 -21.24 -2.08
CA ARG A 125 15.38 -20.95 -1.71
C ARG A 125 15.87 -21.87 -0.59
N SER A 126 15.02 -22.13 0.40
CA SER A 126 15.35 -23.04 1.51
C SER A 126 15.72 -24.44 1.04
N TRP A 127 15.02 -24.97 0.03
CA TRP A 127 15.33 -26.26 -0.59
C TRP A 127 16.62 -26.22 -1.42
N GLU A 128 16.90 -25.11 -2.12
CA GLU A 128 18.14 -24.93 -2.88
C GLU A 128 19.38 -24.91 -1.96
N GLU A 129 19.27 -24.30 -0.79
CA GLU A 129 20.36 -24.15 0.18
C GLU A 129 20.39 -25.25 1.26
N ASN A 130 19.42 -26.17 1.27
CA ASN A 130 19.24 -27.20 2.31
C ASN A 130 19.17 -26.62 3.74
N ILE A 131 18.51 -25.47 3.89
CA ILE A 131 18.25 -24.81 5.17
C ILE A 131 16.76 -24.84 5.48
N SER A 132 16.41 -24.70 6.76
CA SER A 132 15.03 -24.52 7.17
C SER A 132 14.48 -23.17 6.66
N PRO A 133 13.24 -23.10 6.13
CA PRO A 133 12.59 -21.84 5.74
C PRO A 133 12.16 -21.00 6.94
N THR A 134 12.04 -21.62 8.12
CA THR A 134 11.86 -20.94 9.40
C THR A 134 13.20 -20.82 10.12
N TYR A 135 13.40 -19.70 10.82
CA TYR A 135 14.57 -19.42 11.66
C TYR A 135 14.98 -20.59 12.55
#